data_AF-A0A838EXI3-F1
#
_entry.id   AF-A0A838EXI3-F1
#
_cell.length_a   1.000
_cell.length_b   1.000
_cell.length_c   1.000
_cell.angle_alpha   90.00
_cell.angle_beta   90.00
_cell.angle_gamma   90.00
#
_symmetry.space_group_name_H-M   'P 1'
#
loop_
_entity.id
_entity.type
_entity.pdbx_description
1 polymer ?
#
loop_
_entity_poly.entity_id
_entity_poly.type
_entity_poly.pdbx_seq_one_letter_code
_entity_poly.pdbx_strand_id
1 'polypeptide(L)'
;IKHRGKKTQVTYPFNPLDAVGWKGSLYPWKVSIYDYCPITSHRYHVPPSGHTMFVCNNFVVCSFVARPLEHTSEGVLKVPFYHSNIDYDEVLFYHQGNFFSRDNIDAGAITYHPQGINHGPHPKAFAKANEKDWTDEFAVMIDARFPLDMTEDFLHLENKEYWKSWML
;
A
#
# COMPACT_ATOMS: atom_id res chain seq x y z
N ILE A 1 -10.88 -19.53 17.59
CA ILE A 1 -10.12 -20.09 16.44
C ILE A 1 -10.90 -19.82 15.15
N LYS A 2 -10.28 -19.20 14.13
CA LYS A 2 -10.91 -18.93 12.81
C LYS A 2 -10.44 -20.01 11.82
N HIS A 3 -11.36 -20.68 11.14
CA HIS A 3 -11.05 -21.66 10.10
C HIS A 3 -12.16 -21.69 9.04
N ARG A 4 -11.79 -21.63 7.75
CA ARG A 4 -12.72 -21.61 6.59
C ARG A 4 -13.92 -20.66 6.76
N GLY A 5 -13.63 -19.41 7.16
CA GLY A 5 -14.65 -18.37 7.37
C GLY A 5 -15.49 -18.53 8.65
N LYS A 6 -15.37 -19.63 9.40
CA LYS A 6 -16.12 -19.86 10.64
C LYS A 6 -15.24 -19.59 11.86
N LYS A 7 -15.88 -19.18 12.96
CA LYS A 7 -15.24 -19.01 14.27
C LYS A 7 -15.70 -20.12 15.21
N THR A 8 -14.77 -20.82 15.82
CA THR A 8 -15.00 -21.81 16.87
C THR A 8 -14.38 -21.30 18.15
N GLN A 9 -15.13 -21.37 19.26
CA GLN A 9 -14.63 -21.04 20.58
C GLN A 9 -14.18 -22.32 21.29
N VAL A 10 -13.01 -22.23 21.93
CA VAL A 10 -12.48 -23.28 22.81
C VAL A 10 -12.23 -22.61 24.16
N THR A 11 -12.71 -23.21 25.24
CA THR A 11 -12.51 -22.72 26.60
C THR A 11 -11.61 -23.68 27.36
N TYR A 12 -10.75 -23.12 28.20
CA TYR A 12 -9.85 -23.87 29.06
C TYR A 12 -10.10 -23.44 30.51
N PRO A 13 -10.03 -24.34 31.50
CA PRO A 13 -10.08 -23.98 32.91
C PRO A 13 -8.74 -23.37 33.42
N PHE A 14 -7.83 -23.03 32.51
CA PHE A 14 -6.49 -22.47 32.75
C PHE A 14 -6.12 -21.48 31.64
N ASN A 15 -5.02 -20.72 31.81
CA ASN A 15 -4.50 -19.82 30.79
C ASN A 15 -3.69 -20.61 29.74
N PRO A 16 -4.10 -20.65 28.46
CA PRO A 16 -3.36 -21.37 27.41
C PRO A 16 -2.07 -20.65 26.96
N LEU A 17 -1.76 -19.46 27.50
CA LEU A 17 -0.54 -18.71 27.25
C LEU A 17 0.48 -18.95 28.39
N ASP A 18 0.86 -20.21 28.61
CA ASP A 18 1.68 -20.68 29.75
C ASP A 18 3.05 -21.24 29.34
N ALA A 19 3.47 -21.04 28.09
CA ALA A 19 4.78 -21.49 27.60
C ALA A 19 5.92 -20.84 28.39
N VAL A 20 6.68 -21.65 29.14
CA VAL A 20 7.84 -21.21 29.96
C VAL A 20 9.16 -21.11 29.17
N GLY A 21 9.20 -21.69 27.97
CA GLY A 21 10.37 -21.68 27.10
C GLY A 21 10.01 -22.12 25.69
N TRP A 22 10.80 -21.66 24.72
CA TRP A 22 10.63 -22.00 23.31
C TRP A 22 12.00 -22.04 22.61
N LYS A 23 12.11 -22.81 21.53
CA LYS A 23 13.27 -22.82 20.63
C LYS A 23 12.81 -23.08 19.20
N GLY A 24 13.23 -22.25 18.26
CA GLY A 24 12.90 -22.39 16.84
C GLY A 24 13.10 -21.09 16.07
N SER A 25 12.45 -20.98 14.92
CA SER A 25 12.43 -19.77 14.09
C SER A 25 11.03 -19.25 13.80
N LEU A 26 9.98 -19.95 14.27
CA LEU A 26 8.59 -19.53 14.13
C LEU A 26 8.16 -18.78 15.40
N TYR A 27 8.22 -17.45 15.35
CA TYR A 27 7.85 -16.57 16.44
C TYR A 27 7.28 -15.25 15.89
N PRO A 28 6.42 -14.56 16.65
CA PRO A 28 5.94 -13.24 16.25
C PRO A 28 7.10 -12.24 16.28
N TRP A 29 7.17 -11.41 15.25
CA TRP A 29 8.15 -10.33 15.15
C TRP A 29 7.47 -9.09 14.57
N LYS A 30 8.11 -7.93 14.72
CA LYS A 30 7.65 -6.66 14.16
C LYS A 30 8.81 -5.92 13.54
N VAL A 31 8.53 -5.14 12.50
CA VAL A 31 9.42 -4.11 11.96
C VAL A 31 8.67 -2.80 11.91
N SER A 32 9.38 -1.70 12.15
CA SER A 32 8.83 -0.37 11.96
C SER A 32 8.90 0.01 10.49
N ILE A 33 7.83 0.55 9.93
CA ILE A 33 7.87 1.12 8.58
C ILE A 33 8.89 2.28 8.50
N TYR A 34 9.13 2.97 9.62
CA TYR A 34 10.13 4.04 9.75
C TYR A 34 11.57 3.56 9.63
N ASP A 35 11.82 2.25 9.80
CA ASP A 35 13.16 1.67 9.66
C ASP A 35 13.45 1.20 8.21
N TYR A 36 12.46 1.32 7.31
CA TYR A 36 12.64 0.96 5.90
C TYR A 36 13.49 2.00 5.16
N CYS A 37 14.54 1.55 4.49
CA CYS A 37 15.38 2.40 3.65
C CYS A 37 14.95 2.27 2.19
N PRO A 38 14.26 3.27 1.60
CA PRO A 38 13.73 3.16 0.25
C PRO A 38 14.83 3.26 -0.79
N ILE A 39 14.69 2.49 -1.87
CA ILE A 39 15.46 2.70 -3.10
C ILE A 39 14.87 3.94 -3.80
N THR A 40 15.73 4.86 -4.21
CA THR A 40 15.34 6.07 -4.94
C THR A 40 16.20 6.26 -6.19
N SER A 41 15.70 7.05 -7.13
CA SER A 41 16.45 7.47 -8.30
C SER A 41 16.18 8.94 -8.54
N HIS A 42 17.23 9.69 -8.91
CA HIS A 42 17.11 11.10 -9.26
C HIS A 42 16.58 11.29 -10.70
N ARG A 43 16.62 10.25 -11.55
CA ARG A 43 16.33 10.31 -13.00
C ARG A 43 15.20 9.38 -13.47
N TYR A 44 14.56 8.65 -12.56
CA TYR A 44 13.50 7.72 -12.92
C TYR A 44 12.58 7.48 -11.74
N HIS A 45 11.27 7.52 -11.96
CA HIS A 45 10.31 7.18 -10.92
C HIS A 45 10.32 5.66 -10.69
N VAL A 46 10.88 5.24 -9.56
CA VAL A 46 11.04 3.82 -9.22
C VAL A 46 9.65 3.18 -9.10
N PRO A 47 9.37 2.07 -9.82
CA PRO A 47 8.07 1.41 -9.74
C PRO A 47 7.89 0.78 -8.36
N PRO A 48 6.63 0.50 -7.96
CA PRO A 48 6.33 -0.03 -6.63
C PRO A 48 7.10 -1.29 -6.23
N SER A 49 7.48 -2.14 -7.18
CA SER A 49 8.30 -3.33 -6.92
C SER A 49 9.64 -3.01 -6.26
N GLY A 50 10.24 -1.84 -6.55
CA GLY A 50 11.45 -1.34 -5.89
C GLY A 50 11.24 -0.97 -4.41
N HIS A 51 9.98 -0.87 -3.97
CA HIS A 51 9.58 -0.60 -2.59
C HIS A 51 9.12 -1.86 -1.83
N THR A 52 9.40 -3.05 -2.37
CA THR A 52 9.02 -4.32 -1.73
C THR A 52 9.74 -4.51 -0.40
N MET A 53 8.97 -4.70 0.68
CA MET A 53 9.46 -5.08 1.99
C MET A 53 9.31 -6.60 2.24
N PHE A 54 8.21 -7.20 1.76
CA PHE A 54 7.97 -8.64 1.87
C PHE A 54 7.57 -9.26 0.55
N VAL A 55 8.17 -10.39 0.23
CA VAL A 55 7.73 -11.28 -0.85
C VAL A 55 7.04 -12.48 -0.23
N CYS A 56 5.76 -12.65 -0.53
CA CYS A 56 4.97 -13.82 -0.14
C CYS A 56 4.65 -14.67 -1.38
N ASN A 57 4.06 -15.85 -1.19
CA ASN A 57 3.83 -16.79 -2.29
C ASN A 57 2.98 -16.20 -3.44
N ASN A 58 1.98 -15.38 -3.11
CA ASN A 58 1.00 -14.87 -4.10
C ASN A 58 0.76 -13.36 -4.00
N PHE A 59 1.54 -12.66 -3.17
CA PHE A 59 1.44 -11.21 -3.05
C PHE A 59 2.78 -10.64 -2.57
N VAL A 60 3.00 -9.36 -2.81
CA VAL A 60 4.10 -8.61 -2.21
C VAL A 60 3.54 -7.50 -1.34
N VAL A 61 4.30 -7.12 -0.32
CA VAL A 61 3.99 -5.96 0.52
C VAL A 61 5.02 -4.89 0.22
N CYS A 62 4.57 -3.78 -0.37
CA CYS A 62 5.39 -2.62 -0.67
C CYS A 62 5.20 -1.56 0.42
N SER A 63 6.29 -0.91 0.84
CA SER A 63 6.27 0.16 1.84
C SER A 63 6.76 1.46 1.20
N PHE A 64 5.84 2.41 1.07
CA PHE A 64 6.16 3.78 0.68
C PHE A 64 6.42 4.58 1.96
N VAL A 65 7.57 5.25 2.00
CA VAL A 65 8.05 5.99 3.17
C VAL A 65 8.62 7.33 2.74
N ALA A 66 8.79 8.21 3.73
CA ALA A 66 9.38 9.51 3.52
C ALA A 66 10.75 9.42 2.81
N ARG A 67 10.93 10.21 1.75
CA ARG A 67 12.12 10.15 0.89
C ARG A 67 12.31 11.41 0.03
N PRO A 68 13.51 11.64 -0.52
CA PRO A 68 13.69 12.55 -1.64
C PRO A 68 12.88 12.09 -2.87
N LEU A 69 12.43 13.06 -3.65
CA LEU A 69 11.83 12.84 -4.96
C LEU A 69 12.88 12.98 -6.08
N GLU A 70 12.49 12.63 -7.31
CA GLU A 70 13.31 12.77 -8.51
C GLU A 70 13.75 14.23 -8.69
N HIS A 71 14.94 14.47 -9.23
CA HIS A 71 15.50 15.82 -9.29
C HIS A 71 14.83 16.65 -10.39
N THR A 72 14.46 17.90 -10.07
CA THR A 72 13.70 18.79 -10.99
C THR A 72 14.40 19.02 -12.33
N SER A 73 15.74 19.04 -12.36
CA SER A 73 16.49 19.25 -13.62
C SER A 73 16.38 18.10 -14.61
N GLU A 74 15.96 16.91 -14.18
CA GLU A 74 15.89 15.72 -15.03
C GLU A 74 14.59 15.67 -15.85
N GLY A 75 13.58 16.49 -15.52
CA GLY A 75 12.29 16.51 -16.21
C GLY A 75 11.48 15.21 -16.05
N VAL A 76 11.76 14.45 -15.00
CA VAL A 76 11.12 13.15 -14.70
C VAL A 76 9.91 13.37 -13.82
N LEU A 77 8.88 12.52 -13.99
CA LEU A 77 7.70 12.55 -13.13
C LEU A 77 8.07 12.23 -11.68
N LYS A 78 7.62 13.09 -10.75
CA LYS A 78 7.77 12.88 -9.29
C LYS A 78 6.61 12.11 -8.65
N VAL A 79 5.59 11.83 -9.45
CA VAL A 79 4.43 11.00 -9.10
C VAL A 79 4.43 9.73 -9.93
N PRO A 80 3.70 8.68 -9.53
CA PRO A 80 3.54 7.49 -10.35
C PRO A 80 3.11 7.84 -11.77
N PHE A 81 3.58 7.07 -12.75
CA PHE A 81 3.09 7.18 -14.13
C PHE A 81 1.67 6.62 -14.23
N TYR A 82 0.90 7.06 -15.24
CA TYR A 82 -0.37 6.40 -15.58
C TYR A 82 -0.08 4.96 -16.03
N HIS A 83 -0.83 4.01 -15.48
CA HIS A 83 -0.63 2.59 -15.76
C HIS A 83 -1.89 1.75 -15.58
N SER A 84 -1.82 0.54 -16.10
CA SER A 84 -2.71 -0.57 -15.76
C SER A 84 -1.84 -1.79 -15.50
N ASN A 85 -2.02 -2.40 -14.33
CA ASN A 85 -1.32 -3.61 -13.94
C ASN A 85 -2.22 -4.80 -14.25
N ILE A 86 -1.82 -5.66 -15.18
CA ILE A 86 -2.62 -6.84 -15.56
C ILE A 86 -2.30 -8.07 -14.70
N ASP A 87 -1.19 -8.03 -13.96
CA ASP A 87 -0.66 -9.17 -13.22
C ASP A 87 -1.06 -9.13 -11.73
N TYR A 88 -1.38 -7.94 -11.20
CA TYR A 88 -1.67 -7.74 -9.79
C TYR A 88 -2.87 -6.81 -9.54
N ASP A 89 -3.67 -7.18 -8.55
CA ASP A 89 -4.58 -6.28 -7.86
C ASP A 89 -3.77 -5.44 -6.87
N GLU A 90 -3.97 -4.13 -6.88
CA GLU A 90 -3.21 -3.21 -6.01
C GLU A 90 -4.12 -2.65 -4.92
N VAL A 91 -3.82 -2.98 -3.66
CA VAL A 91 -4.54 -2.43 -2.49
C VAL A 91 -3.58 -1.55 -1.70
N LEU A 92 -3.84 -0.25 -1.64
CA LEU A 92 -3.05 0.70 -0.85
C LEU A 92 -3.80 1.10 0.41
N PHE A 93 -3.08 1.12 1.53
CA PHE A 93 -3.49 1.74 2.79
C PHE A 93 -2.61 2.96 3.08
N TYR A 94 -3.26 4.09 3.28
CA TYR A 94 -2.61 5.38 3.50
C TYR A 94 -2.50 5.63 5.01
N HIS A 95 -1.30 5.53 5.57
CA HIS A 95 -1.10 5.58 7.02
C HIS A 95 -0.95 7.00 7.57
N GLN A 96 0.03 7.76 7.06
CA GLN A 96 0.39 9.08 7.57
C GLN A 96 1.05 9.93 6.48
N GLY A 97 0.96 11.26 6.61
CA GLY A 97 1.66 12.23 5.75
C GLY A 97 0.76 12.86 4.70
N ASN A 98 1.36 13.59 3.76
CA ASN A 98 0.65 14.26 2.68
C ASN A 98 0.76 13.47 1.37
N PHE A 99 -0.29 12.73 1.03
CA PHE A 99 -0.40 11.88 -0.17
C PHE A 99 -0.62 12.70 -1.44
N PHE A 100 0.36 13.53 -1.79
CA PHE A 100 0.23 14.52 -2.85
C PHE A 100 0.06 13.94 -4.26
N SER A 101 0.27 12.63 -4.44
CA SER A 101 -0.01 11.91 -5.68
C SER A 101 -1.52 11.73 -5.95
N ARG A 102 -2.39 11.94 -4.94
CA ARG A 102 -3.85 11.80 -5.03
C ARG A 102 -4.57 12.93 -4.29
N ASP A 103 -5.46 13.63 -5.00
CA ASP A 103 -6.40 14.59 -4.39
C ASP A 103 -7.50 13.83 -3.61
N ASN A 104 -7.91 14.32 -2.44
CA ASN A 104 -8.95 13.74 -1.56
C ASN A 104 -8.66 12.33 -0.99
N ILE A 105 -7.41 12.02 -0.69
CA ILE A 105 -7.03 10.80 0.05
C ILE A 105 -6.40 11.21 1.38
N ASP A 106 -7.04 10.77 2.47
CA ASP A 106 -6.61 11.07 3.84
C ASP A 106 -5.99 9.86 4.53
N ALA A 107 -5.31 10.10 5.65
CA ALA A 107 -4.86 9.03 6.55
C ALA A 107 -6.03 8.13 6.96
N GLY A 108 -5.84 6.82 6.86
CA GLY A 108 -6.88 5.81 7.08
C GLY A 108 -7.61 5.36 5.81
N ALA A 109 -7.42 6.05 4.68
CA ALA A 109 -8.02 5.64 3.42
C ALA A 109 -7.44 4.30 2.91
N ILE A 110 -8.26 3.59 2.14
CA ILE A 110 -7.87 2.41 1.39
C ILE A 110 -8.30 2.63 -0.07
N THR A 111 -7.40 2.40 -1.01
CA THR A 111 -7.73 2.33 -2.44
C THR A 111 -7.49 0.94 -2.98
N TYR A 112 -8.37 0.50 -3.87
CA TYR A 112 -8.27 -0.78 -4.55
C TYR A 112 -8.30 -0.56 -6.06
N HIS A 113 -7.28 -1.08 -6.75
CA HIS A 113 -7.16 -1.05 -8.20
C HIS A 113 -7.14 -2.49 -8.73
N PRO A 114 -8.25 -2.97 -9.30
CA PRO A 114 -8.31 -4.30 -9.88
C PRO A 114 -7.40 -4.43 -11.10
N GLN A 115 -6.94 -5.66 -11.35
CA GLN A 115 -6.17 -6.03 -12.53
C GLN A 115 -6.77 -5.46 -13.83
N GLY A 116 -5.92 -4.80 -14.62
CA GLY A 116 -6.25 -4.24 -15.93
C GLY A 116 -7.00 -2.90 -15.90
N ILE A 117 -7.36 -2.37 -14.74
CA ILE A 117 -8.01 -1.06 -14.64
C ILE A 117 -6.97 0.06 -14.68
N ASN A 118 -7.15 0.99 -15.62
CA ASN A 118 -6.26 2.15 -15.74
C ASN A 118 -6.38 3.06 -14.52
N HIS A 119 -5.23 3.45 -13.97
CA HIS A 119 -5.14 4.39 -12.87
C HIS A 119 -3.80 5.13 -12.92
N GLY A 120 -3.58 6.05 -11.98
CA GLY A 120 -2.41 6.91 -11.95
C GLY A 120 -2.68 8.19 -11.15
N PRO A 121 -1.80 9.19 -11.25
CA PRO A 121 -1.90 10.41 -10.46
C PRO A 121 -3.17 11.18 -10.84
N HIS A 122 -3.83 11.78 -9.84
CA HIS A 122 -4.96 12.67 -10.12
C HIS A 122 -4.46 13.93 -10.86
N PRO A 123 -5.24 14.54 -11.77
CA PRO A 123 -4.76 15.66 -12.60
C PRO A 123 -4.16 16.84 -11.82
N LYS A 124 -4.76 17.20 -10.68
CA LYS A 124 -4.25 18.27 -9.79
C LYS A 124 -2.94 17.89 -9.09
N ALA A 125 -2.81 16.63 -8.70
CA ALA A 125 -1.59 16.09 -8.08
C ALA A 125 -0.43 16.13 -9.09
N PHE A 126 -0.69 15.70 -10.33
CA PHE A 126 0.26 15.75 -11.43
C PHE A 126 0.78 17.17 -11.68
N ALA A 127 -0.11 18.17 -11.70
CA ALA A 127 0.27 19.57 -11.94
C ALA A 127 1.17 20.15 -10.82
N LYS A 128 0.94 19.77 -9.56
CA LYS A 128 1.68 20.29 -8.38
C LYS A 128 2.96 19.52 -8.08
N ALA A 129 3.18 18.36 -8.71
CA ALA A 129 4.27 17.46 -8.37
C ALA A 129 5.65 18.11 -8.53
N ASN A 130 5.85 18.93 -9.57
CA ASN A 130 7.15 19.52 -9.90
C ASN A 130 7.73 20.41 -8.80
N GLU A 131 6.89 21.00 -7.95
CA GLU A 131 7.29 21.91 -6.87
C GLU A 131 7.82 21.20 -5.62
N LYS A 132 7.75 19.86 -5.56
CA LYS A 132 8.17 19.08 -4.39
C LYS A 132 9.49 18.35 -4.63
N ASP A 133 10.40 18.42 -3.66
CA ASP A 133 11.66 17.65 -3.69
C ASP A 133 11.71 16.54 -2.62
N TRP A 134 10.66 16.46 -1.79
CA TRP A 134 10.54 15.50 -0.69
C TRP A 134 9.08 15.08 -0.49
N THR A 135 8.89 13.84 -0.05
CA THR A 135 7.60 13.32 0.41
C THR A 135 7.69 12.86 1.86
N ASP A 136 6.67 13.15 2.66
CA ASP A 136 6.52 12.71 4.05
C ASP A 136 5.49 11.57 4.20
N GLU A 137 5.12 10.94 3.09
CA GLU A 137 4.08 9.92 3.06
C GLU A 137 4.55 8.58 3.61
N PHE A 138 3.64 7.91 4.31
CA PHE A 138 3.76 6.52 4.73
C PHE A 138 2.52 5.77 4.26
N ALA A 139 2.72 4.82 3.36
CA ALA A 139 1.66 3.96 2.84
C ALA A 139 2.16 2.53 2.68
N VAL A 140 1.25 1.58 2.83
CA VAL A 140 1.52 0.16 2.61
C VAL A 140 0.65 -0.31 1.47
N MET A 141 1.25 -1.00 0.51
CA MET A 141 0.54 -1.59 -0.60
C MET A 141 0.68 -3.10 -0.58
N ILE A 142 -0.40 -3.78 -0.93
CA ILE A 142 -0.43 -5.21 -1.20
C ILE A 142 -0.72 -5.37 -2.68
N ASP A 143 0.26 -5.88 -3.42
CA ASP A 143 0.05 -6.33 -4.79
C ASP A 143 -0.25 -7.82 -4.78
N ALA A 144 -1.49 -8.19 -5.06
CA ALA A 144 -1.99 -9.56 -5.02
C ALA A 144 -2.08 -10.14 -6.43
N ARG A 145 -1.45 -11.30 -6.65
CA ARG A 145 -1.44 -11.96 -7.96
C ARG A 145 -2.79 -12.56 -8.35
N PHE A 146 -3.55 -13.01 -7.35
CA PHE A 146 -4.89 -13.53 -7.56
C PHE A 146 -5.91 -12.43 -7.26
N PRO A 147 -6.99 -12.33 -8.05
CA PRO A 147 -8.05 -11.36 -7.82
C PRO A 147 -8.61 -11.43 -6.40
N LEU A 148 -8.85 -10.27 -5.82
CA LEU A 148 -9.41 -10.12 -4.48
C LEU A 148 -10.92 -9.94 -4.55
N ASP A 149 -11.62 -10.73 -3.73
CA ASP A 149 -13.05 -10.54 -3.49
C ASP A 149 -13.27 -9.42 -2.46
N MET A 150 -14.10 -8.44 -2.83
CA MET A 150 -14.50 -7.37 -1.92
C MET A 150 -15.45 -7.91 -0.84
N THR A 151 -15.25 -7.49 0.41
CA THR A 151 -16.17 -7.80 1.50
C THR A 151 -17.42 -6.92 1.43
N GLU A 152 -18.50 -7.36 2.06
CA GLU A 152 -19.72 -6.53 2.22
C GLU A 152 -19.40 -5.19 2.91
N ASP A 153 -18.53 -5.22 3.94
CA ASP A 153 -18.09 -4.01 4.64
C ASP A 153 -17.37 -3.03 3.71
N PHE A 154 -16.50 -3.53 2.80
CA PHE A 154 -15.82 -2.67 1.83
C PHE A 154 -16.83 -2.01 0.89
N LEU A 155 -17.77 -2.80 0.35
CA LEU A 155 -18.79 -2.29 -0.56
C LEU A 155 -19.71 -1.25 0.07
N HIS A 156 -19.97 -1.35 1.38
CA HIS A 156 -20.76 -0.39 2.14
C HIS A 156 -20.02 0.92 2.42
N LEU A 157 -18.69 0.88 2.53
CA LEU A 157 -17.84 2.04 2.80
C LEU A 157 -17.26 2.67 1.53
N GLU A 158 -17.39 2.01 0.38
CA GLU A 158 -16.82 2.45 -0.88
C GLU A 158 -17.36 3.81 -1.31
N ASN A 159 -16.44 4.74 -1.61
CA ASN A 159 -16.78 5.95 -2.34
C ASN A 159 -17.01 5.62 -3.83
N LYS A 160 -18.27 5.44 -4.22
CA LYS A 160 -18.69 5.13 -5.60
C LYS A 160 -18.30 6.21 -6.63
N GLU A 161 -17.98 7.41 -6.17
CA GLU A 161 -17.59 8.54 -7.02
C GLU A 161 -16.07 8.66 -7.15
N TYR A 162 -15.30 7.71 -6.62
CA TYR A 162 -13.84 7.78 -6.63
C TYR A 162 -13.25 7.92 -8.04
N TRP A 163 -13.84 7.27 -9.04
CA TRP A 163 -13.43 7.37 -10.45
C TRP A 163 -13.51 8.80 -11.00
N LYS A 164 -14.36 9.67 -10.43
CA LYS A 164 -14.45 11.09 -10.82
C LYS A 164 -13.22 11.90 -10.43
N SER A 165 -12.34 11.36 -9.58
CA SER A 165 -11.10 12.04 -9.18
C SER A 165 -10.14 12.30 -10.35
N TRP A 166 -10.35 11.62 -11.49
CA TRP A 166 -9.63 11.83 -12.74
C TRP A 166 -10.39 12.71 -13.76
N MET A 167 -11.63 13.09 -13.46
CA MET A 167 -12.38 14.06 -14.27
C MET A 167 -11.96 15.47 -13.83
N LEU A 168 -11.52 16.28 -14.80
CA LEU A 168 -11.21 17.69 -14.61
C LEU A 168 -12.49 18.51 -14.37
#